data_AF-A0A7X0LF22-F1
#
_entry.id   AF-A0A7X0LF22-F1
#
_cell.length_a   1.000
_cell.length_b   1.000
_cell.length_c   1.000
_cell.angle_alpha   90.00
_cell.angle_beta   90.00
_cell.angle_gamma   90.00
#
_symmetry.space_group_name_H-M   'P 1'
#
loop_
_entity.id
_entity.type
_entity.pdbx_description
1 polymer ?
#
loop_
_entity_poly.entity_id
_entity_poly.type
_entity_poly.pdbx_seq_one_letter_code
_entity_poly.pdbx_strand_id
1 'polypeptide(L)'
;MADFLMILSEAAAEPKSFGILTATSWVSIAMAIFIAILLWKKVPAMIAGMLDNKIAEISKQLKEAEQLRLDAESLKAEYEAKLADAAKEADEMRARADAEAEALVAKAKADATALIARRKQMAEDRIAAAEAGALAEVRTAAAKAATEAAAKLIADKHDAAADKALIDRAIADVAKA
;
A
#
# COMPACT_ATOMS: atom_id res chain seq x y z
N MET A 1 87.55 70.11 -7.98
CA MET A 1 86.37 69.61 -8.71
C MET A 1 85.27 69.36 -7.69
N ALA A 2 84.67 70.47 -7.24
CA ALA A 2 83.78 70.55 -6.09
C ALA A 2 82.36 70.96 -6.53
N ASP A 3 81.88 70.40 -7.64
CA ASP A 3 80.67 70.89 -8.33
C ASP A 3 79.52 69.88 -8.44
N PHE A 4 79.62 68.70 -7.80
CA PHE A 4 78.53 67.72 -7.82
C PHE A 4 77.70 67.66 -6.52
N LEU A 5 78.11 68.39 -5.48
CA LEU A 5 77.41 68.44 -4.19
C LEU A 5 76.48 69.67 -4.04
N MET A 6 76.39 70.55 -5.04
CA MET A 6 75.61 71.80 -5.01
C MET A 6 74.25 71.74 -5.73
N ILE A 7 73.78 70.56 -6.16
CA ILE A 7 72.42 70.39 -6.75
C ILE A 7 71.41 69.84 -5.72
N LEU A 8 71.75 69.86 -4.43
CA LEU A 8 70.87 69.37 -3.35
C LEU A 8 70.28 70.46 -2.44
N SER A 9 70.38 71.74 -2.78
CA SER A 9 69.85 72.79 -1.89
C SER A 9 69.40 74.04 -2.64
N GLU A 10 68.31 73.95 -3.39
CA GLU A 10 67.51 75.12 -3.75
C GLU A 10 66.16 75.03 -3.05
N ALA A 11 66.14 75.45 -1.78
CA ALA A 11 64.92 75.76 -1.07
C ALA A 11 64.37 77.08 -1.65
N ALA A 12 63.56 76.97 -2.70
CA ALA A 12 62.84 78.10 -3.27
C ALA A 12 62.01 78.78 -2.16
N ALA A 13 62.31 80.05 -1.89
CA ALA A 13 61.59 80.86 -0.91
C ALA A 13 60.15 81.08 -1.38
N GLU A 14 59.19 80.44 -0.70
CA GLU A 14 57.77 80.57 -1.01
C GLU A 14 57.24 81.98 -0.64
N PRO A 15 56.41 82.61 -1.50
CA PRO A 15 55.78 83.89 -1.19
C PRO A 15 54.80 83.70 -0.01
N LYS A 16 55.13 84.29 1.13
CA LYS A 16 54.30 84.24 2.35
C LYS A 16 53.22 85.30 2.30
N SER A 17 51.94 84.91 2.32
CA SER A 17 50.85 85.86 2.54
C SER A 17 50.66 86.08 4.05
N PHE A 18 50.45 87.34 4.47
CA PHE A 18 50.29 87.74 5.87
C PHE A 18 51.43 87.26 6.82
N GLY A 19 52.69 87.41 6.41
CA GLY A 19 53.89 87.32 7.26
C GLY A 19 54.27 85.95 7.86
N ILE A 20 53.37 84.98 7.91
CA ILE A 20 53.57 83.71 8.65
C ILE A 20 53.07 82.48 7.85
N LEU A 21 52.26 82.67 6.80
CA LEU A 21 51.61 81.57 6.09
C LEU A 21 52.33 81.25 4.78
N THR A 22 52.82 80.01 4.66
CA THR A 22 53.42 79.44 3.44
C THR A 22 52.34 78.93 2.48
N ALA A 23 52.69 78.64 1.22
CA ALA A 23 51.74 78.07 0.26
C ALA A 23 51.22 76.71 0.75
N THR A 24 52.10 75.91 1.39
CA THR A 24 51.73 74.66 2.06
C THR A 24 50.70 74.86 3.18
N SER A 25 50.76 75.98 3.91
CA SER A 25 49.83 76.28 5.01
C SER A 25 48.43 76.55 4.48
N TRP A 26 48.30 77.29 3.38
CA TRP A 26 47.00 77.54 2.73
C TRP A 26 46.39 76.26 2.15
N VAL A 27 47.20 75.40 1.52
CA VAL A 27 46.78 74.07 1.04
C VAL A 27 46.33 73.19 2.21
N SER A 28 47.04 73.22 3.34
CA SER A 28 46.68 72.44 4.53
C SER A 28 45.36 72.91 5.14
N ILE A 29 45.10 74.22 5.19
CA ILE A 29 43.82 74.79 5.65
C ILE A 29 42.68 74.41 4.69
N ALA A 30 42.90 74.51 3.37
CA ALA A 30 41.92 74.08 2.38
C ALA A 30 41.58 72.58 2.50
N MET A 31 42.60 71.73 2.73
CA MET A 31 42.43 70.30 2.96
C MET A 31 41.70 69.99 4.26
N ALA A 32 42.02 70.72 5.34
CA ALA A 32 41.32 70.59 6.62
C ALA A 32 39.84 70.98 6.50
N ILE A 33 39.52 72.07 5.79
CA ILE A 33 38.14 72.48 5.51
C ILE A 33 37.42 71.43 4.65
N PHE A 34 38.08 70.88 3.63
CA PHE A 34 37.51 69.80 2.81
C PHE A 34 37.19 68.55 3.62
N ILE A 35 38.11 68.09 4.47
CA ILE A 35 37.89 66.97 5.39
C ILE A 35 36.76 67.29 6.38
N ALA A 36 36.73 68.50 6.95
CA ALA A 36 35.66 68.93 7.85
C ALA A 36 34.28 68.89 7.15
N ILE A 37 34.21 69.33 5.88
CA ILE A 37 32.98 69.24 5.07
C ILE A 37 32.60 67.78 4.81
N LEU A 38 33.55 66.89 4.48
CA LEU A 38 33.29 65.46 4.29
C LEU A 38 32.76 64.77 5.57
N LEU A 39 33.32 65.13 6.73
CA LEU A 39 32.85 64.66 8.03
C LEU A 39 31.46 65.21 8.35
N TRP A 40 31.21 66.50 8.08
CA TRP A 40 29.91 67.13 8.32
C TRP A 40 28.82 66.56 7.39
N LYS A 41 29.19 66.23 6.14
CA LYS A 41 28.32 65.51 5.18
C LYS A 41 28.27 64.00 5.41
N LYS A 42 28.92 63.47 6.46
CA LYS A 42 28.85 62.06 6.89
C LYS A 42 29.20 61.05 5.81
N VAL A 43 30.07 61.41 4.86
CA VAL A 43 30.55 60.51 3.80
C VAL A 43 31.14 59.19 4.35
N PRO A 44 32.00 59.18 5.39
CA PRO A 44 32.51 57.92 5.94
C PRO A 44 31.42 57.05 6.58
N ALA A 45 30.41 57.66 7.22
CA ALA A 45 29.30 56.91 7.79
C ALA A 45 28.40 56.29 6.70
N MET A 46 28.26 56.95 5.55
CA MET A 46 27.52 56.42 4.40
C MET A 46 28.20 55.18 3.81
N ILE A 47 29.54 55.20 3.68
CA ILE A 47 30.32 54.07 3.20
C ILE A 47 30.26 52.90 4.19
N ALA A 48 30.39 53.17 5.49
CA ALA A 48 30.24 52.15 6.53
C ALA A 48 28.85 51.50 6.49
N GLY A 49 27.77 52.30 6.39
CA GLY A 49 26.42 51.78 6.29
C GLY A 49 26.16 50.93 5.03
N MET A 50 26.78 51.27 3.89
CA MET A 50 26.71 50.42 2.69
C MET A 50 27.42 49.09 2.88
N LEU A 51 28.55 49.07 3.59
CA LEU A 51 29.28 47.84 3.89
C LEU A 51 28.49 46.97 4.88
N ASP A 52 27.93 47.56 5.93
CA ASP A 52 27.08 46.87 6.90
C ASP A 52 25.84 46.26 6.24
N ASN A 53 25.20 46.99 5.31
CA ASN A 53 24.09 46.46 4.52
C ASN A 53 24.49 45.23 3.69
N LYS A 54 25.67 45.27 3.03
CA LYS A 54 26.18 44.11 2.29
C LYS A 54 26.48 42.93 3.21
N ILE A 55 27.07 43.18 4.38
CA ILE A 55 27.34 42.13 5.37
C ILE A 55 26.03 41.51 5.85
N ALA A 56 25.02 42.33 6.14
CA ALA A 56 23.70 41.87 6.56
C ALA A 56 23.01 41.05 5.46
N GLU A 57 23.08 41.48 4.20
CA GLU A 57 22.54 40.75 3.06
C GLU A 57 23.23 39.39 2.87
N ILE A 58 24.57 39.36 2.90
CA ILE A 58 25.34 38.10 2.79
C ILE A 58 25.03 37.17 3.96
N SER A 59 24.96 37.70 5.19
CA SER A 59 24.60 36.91 6.37
C SER A 59 23.20 36.32 6.27
N LYS A 60 22.24 37.10 5.73
CA LYS A 60 20.88 36.61 5.47
C LYS A 60 20.88 35.50 4.43
N GLN A 61 21.56 35.67 3.30
CA GLN A 61 21.66 34.65 2.26
C GLN A 61 22.33 33.36 2.75
N LEU A 62 23.38 33.48 3.58
CA LEU A 62 24.04 32.33 4.21
C LEU A 62 23.11 31.58 5.15
N LYS A 63 22.33 32.27 5.99
CA LYS A 63 21.33 31.65 6.87
C LYS A 63 20.23 30.96 6.09
N GLU A 64 19.73 31.59 5.03
CA GLU A 64 18.72 31.00 4.15
C GLU A 64 19.26 29.75 3.45
N ALA A 65 20.51 29.77 2.98
CA ALA A 65 21.15 28.62 2.36
C ALA A 65 21.39 27.47 3.36
N GLU A 66 21.79 27.79 4.59
CA GLU A 66 21.95 26.80 5.66
C GLU A 66 20.61 26.17 6.04
N GLN A 67 19.55 26.99 6.21
CA GLN A 67 18.20 26.50 6.48
C GLN A 67 17.70 25.61 5.34
N LEU A 68 17.88 26.03 4.09
CA LEU A 68 17.47 25.24 2.93
C LEU A 68 18.20 23.89 2.87
N ARG A 69 19.48 23.85 3.28
CA ARG A 69 20.24 22.60 3.35
C ARG A 69 19.71 21.68 4.44
N LEU A 70 19.42 22.23 5.63
CA LEU A 70 18.82 21.47 6.72
C LEU A 70 17.45 20.91 6.35
N ASP A 71 16.61 21.72 5.69
CA ASP A 71 15.30 21.29 5.22
C ASP A 71 15.42 20.18 4.17
N ALA A 72 16.39 20.29 3.25
CA ALA A 72 16.66 19.26 2.25
C ALA A 72 17.18 17.95 2.86
N GLU A 73 18.08 18.03 3.86
CA GLU A 73 18.57 16.87 4.59
C GLU A 73 17.47 16.19 5.41
N SER A 74 16.63 16.98 6.08
CA SER A 74 15.44 16.46 6.80
C SER A 74 14.47 15.78 5.85
N LEU A 75 14.16 16.42 4.72
CA LEU A 75 13.26 15.88 3.73
C LEU A 75 13.79 14.57 3.13
N LYS A 76 15.09 14.52 2.82
CA LYS A 76 15.74 13.30 2.35
C LYS A 76 15.62 12.17 3.37
N ALA A 77 15.90 12.43 4.65
CA ALA A 77 15.78 11.44 5.71
C ALA A 77 14.33 10.94 5.85
N GLU A 78 13.33 11.82 5.76
CA GLU A 78 11.92 11.43 5.75
C GLU A 78 11.56 10.52 4.57
N TYR A 79 12.05 10.83 3.36
CA TYR A 79 11.79 10.00 2.19
C TYR A 79 12.49 8.64 2.29
N GLU A 80 13.72 8.59 2.79
CA GLU A 80 14.41 7.33 3.03
C GLU A 80 13.68 6.45 4.05
N ALA A 81 13.18 7.04 5.14
CA ALA A 81 12.34 6.35 6.11
C ALA A 81 11.03 5.84 5.49
N LYS A 82 10.32 6.70 4.73
CA LYS A 82 9.09 6.32 4.03
C LYS A 82 9.31 5.20 3.01
N LEU A 83 10.44 5.20 2.31
CA LEU A 83 10.79 4.13 1.37
C LEU A 83 11.08 2.81 2.10
N ALA A 84 11.79 2.85 3.21
CA ALA A 84 12.04 1.67 4.04
C ALA A 84 10.73 1.10 4.62
N ASP A 85 9.86 1.96 5.13
CA ASP A 85 8.55 1.56 5.65
C ASP A 85 7.66 0.99 4.55
N ALA A 86 7.61 1.61 3.37
CA ALA A 86 6.85 1.10 2.23
C ALA A 86 7.37 -0.26 1.72
N ALA A 87 8.69 -0.45 1.70
CA ALA A 87 9.29 -1.74 1.35
C ALA A 87 8.88 -2.83 2.36
N LYS A 88 8.94 -2.51 3.66
CA LYS A 88 8.51 -3.42 4.72
C LYS A 88 7.02 -3.75 4.62
N GLU A 89 6.17 -2.75 4.40
CA GLU A 89 4.73 -2.93 4.23
C GLU A 89 4.41 -3.80 3.00
N ALA A 90 5.14 -3.63 1.90
CA ALA A 90 5.00 -4.47 0.72
C ALA A 90 5.37 -5.94 0.99
N ASP A 91 6.44 -6.17 1.76
CA ASP A 91 6.85 -7.53 2.14
C ASP A 91 5.86 -8.17 3.12
N GLU A 92 5.35 -7.41 4.10
CA GLU A 92 4.27 -7.86 4.98
C GLU A 92 2.98 -8.14 4.21
N MET A 93 2.65 -7.34 3.21
CA MET A 93 1.50 -7.55 2.32
C MET A 93 1.65 -8.85 1.52
N ARG A 94 2.84 -9.11 0.95
CA ARG A 94 3.12 -10.37 0.25
C ARG A 94 3.01 -11.57 1.18
N ALA A 95 3.65 -11.52 2.35
CA ALA A 95 3.61 -12.61 3.32
C ALA A 95 2.17 -12.91 3.78
N ARG A 96 1.35 -11.88 4.02
CA ARG A 96 -0.08 -12.06 4.32
C ARG A 96 -0.84 -12.67 3.15
N ALA A 97 -0.62 -12.19 1.93
CA ALA A 97 -1.29 -12.71 0.74
C ALA A 97 -0.96 -14.20 0.51
N ASP A 98 0.30 -14.60 0.69
CA ASP A 98 0.73 -15.99 0.55
C ASP A 98 0.08 -16.87 1.63
N ALA A 99 0.09 -16.43 2.90
CA ALA A 99 -0.57 -17.16 4.00
C ALA A 99 -2.09 -17.28 3.79
N GLU A 100 -2.75 -16.23 3.32
CA GLU A 100 -4.17 -16.25 2.99
C GLU A 100 -4.47 -17.17 1.80
N ALA A 101 -3.63 -17.16 0.77
CA ALA A 101 -3.77 -18.06 -0.37
C ALA A 101 -3.63 -19.53 0.05
N GLU A 102 -2.64 -19.87 0.87
CA GLU A 102 -2.47 -21.21 1.41
C GLU A 102 -3.67 -21.65 2.25
N ALA A 103 -4.16 -20.78 3.15
CA ALA A 103 -5.34 -21.05 3.96
C ALA A 103 -6.60 -21.25 3.10
N LEU A 104 -6.77 -20.44 2.05
CA LEU A 104 -7.89 -20.54 1.11
C LEU A 104 -7.83 -21.86 0.33
N VAL A 105 -6.65 -22.26 -0.14
CA VAL A 105 -6.45 -23.54 -0.84
C VAL A 105 -6.73 -24.72 0.09
N ALA A 106 -6.26 -24.67 1.34
CA ALA A 106 -6.53 -25.70 2.34
C ALA A 106 -8.04 -25.83 2.62
N LYS A 107 -8.72 -24.69 2.81
CA LYS A 107 -10.18 -24.65 3.01
C LYS A 107 -10.93 -25.17 1.78
N ALA A 108 -10.56 -24.74 0.58
CA ALA A 108 -11.19 -25.18 -0.65
C ALA A 108 -11.03 -26.71 -0.86
N LYS A 109 -9.87 -27.28 -0.53
CA LYS A 109 -9.66 -28.74 -0.55
C LYS A 109 -10.54 -29.48 0.45
N ALA A 110 -10.66 -28.95 1.69
CA ALA A 110 -11.54 -29.53 2.71
C ALA A 110 -13.00 -29.48 2.27
N ASP A 111 -13.47 -28.33 1.78
CA ASP A 111 -14.84 -28.13 1.31
C ASP A 111 -15.16 -29.01 0.10
N ALA A 112 -14.22 -29.14 -0.85
CA ALA A 112 -14.36 -30.03 -2.01
C ALA A 112 -14.46 -31.50 -1.58
N THR A 113 -13.64 -31.93 -0.62
CA THR A 113 -13.68 -33.30 -0.08
C THR A 113 -15.02 -33.57 0.61
N ALA A 114 -15.50 -32.63 1.44
CA ALA A 114 -16.80 -32.74 2.09
C ALA A 114 -17.96 -32.78 1.08
N LEU A 115 -17.89 -31.97 0.02
CA LEU A 115 -18.88 -31.95 -1.05
C LEU A 115 -18.92 -33.29 -1.81
N ILE A 116 -17.76 -33.84 -2.15
CA ILE A 116 -17.65 -35.15 -2.81
C ILE A 116 -18.22 -36.25 -1.91
N ALA A 117 -17.86 -36.27 -0.62
CA ALA A 117 -18.40 -37.24 0.33
C ALA A 117 -19.92 -37.17 0.43
N ARG A 118 -20.49 -35.95 0.55
CA ARG A 118 -21.95 -35.75 0.57
C ARG A 118 -22.60 -36.20 -0.74
N ARG A 119 -22.01 -35.90 -1.90
CA ARG A 119 -22.53 -36.35 -3.20
C ARG A 119 -22.48 -37.86 -3.35
N LYS A 120 -21.42 -38.50 -2.87
CA LYS A 120 -21.30 -39.96 -2.85
C LYS A 120 -22.41 -40.58 -2.00
N GLN A 121 -22.62 -40.09 -0.77
CA GLN A 121 -23.68 -40.57 0.09
C GLN A 121 -25.07 -40.39 -0.55
N MET A 122 -25.36 -39.21 -1.13
CA MET A 122 -26.63 -39.01 -1.84
C MET A 122 -26.82 -39.95 -3.03
N ALA A 123 -25.74 -40.32 -3.72
CA ALA A 123 -25.80 -41.29 -4.81
C ALA A 123 -26.04 -42.71 -4.28
N GLU A 124 -25.36 -43.11 -3.21
CA GLU A 124 -25.56 -44.39 -2.53
C GLU A 124 -27.00 -44.52 -2.01
N ASP A 125 -27.55 -43.47 -1.36
CA ASP A 125 -28.93 -43.44 -0.88
C ASP A 125 -29.94 -43.58 -2.03
N ARG A 126 -29.68 -42.94 -3.18
CA ARG A 126 -30.52 -43.06 -4.38
C ARG A 126 -30.45 -44.46 -4.98
N ILE A 127 -29.27 -45.07 -5.04
CA ILE A 127 -29.09 -46.44 -5.51
C ILE A 127 -29.85 -47.40 -4.60
N ALA A 128 -29.68 -47.28 -3.28
CA ALA A 128 -30.38 -48.14 -2.32
C ALA A 128 -31.92 -48.00 -2.42
N ALA A 129 -32.42 -46.78 -2.59
CA ALA A 129 -33.85 -46.55 -2.81
C ALA A 129 -34.34 -47.17 -4.13
N ALA A 130 -33.56 -47.05 -5.21
CA ALA A 130 -33.90 -47.65 -6.50
C ALA A 130 -33.85 -49.19 -6.46
N GLU A 131 -32.87 -49.78 -5.77
CA GLU A 131 -32.77 -51.23 -5.57
C GLU A 131 -33.96 -51.77 -4.77
N ALA A 132 -34.35 -51.08 -3.69
CA ALA A 132 -35.52 -51.45 -2.90
C ALA A 132 -36.82 -51.39 -3.73
N GLY A 133 -36.97 -50.35 -4.56
CA GLY A 133 -38.09 -50.21 -5.50
C GLY A 133 -38.12 -51.34 -6.53
N ALA A 134 -36.99 -51.61 -7.20
CA ALA A 134 -36.87 -52.67 -8.19
C ALA A 134 -37.16 -54.06 -7.58
N LEU A 135 -36.69 -54.33 -6.36
CA LEU A 135 -36.99 -55.58 -5.67
C LEU A 135 -38.49 -55.73 -5.36
N ALA A 136 -39.14 -54.66 -4.94
CA ALA A 136 -40.60 -54.64 -4.74
C ALA A 136 -41.36 -54.86 -6.04
N GLU A 137 -40.92 -54.27 -7.15
CA GLU A 137 -41.50 -54.48 -8.48
C GLU A 137 -41.36 -55.94 -8.94
N VAL A 138 -40.18 -56.54 -8.81
CA VAL A 138 -39.93 -57.95 -9.15
C VAL A 138 -40.81 -58.88 -8.31
N ARG A 139 -40.92 -58.64 -7.00
CA ARG A 139 -41.80 -59.43 -6.12
C ARG A 139 -43.26 -59.31 -6.52
N THR A 140 -43.72 -58.10 -6.85
CA THR A 140 -45.10 -57.87 -7.31
C THR A 140 -45.37 -58.57 -8.63
N ALA A 141 -44.44 -58.49 -9.59
CA ALA A 141 -44.54 -59.17 -10.88
C ALA A 141 -44.55 -60.70 -10.71
N ALA A 142 -43.69 -61.25 -9.85
CA ALA A 142 -43.66 -62.68 -9.55
C ALA A 142 -44.95 -63.17 -8.87
N ALA A 143 -45.47 -62.41 -7.89
CA ALA A 143 -46.74 -62.72 -7.24
C ALA A 143 -47.89 -62.71 -8.26
N LYS A 144 -47.94 -61.70 -9.14
CA LYS A 144 -48.94 -61.61 -10.20
C LYS A 144 -48.86 -62.81 -11.16
N ALA A 145 -47.66 -63.13 -11.65
CA ALA A 145 -47.45 -64.28 -12.54
C ALA A 145 -47.84 -65.62 -11.86
N ALA A 146 -47.51 -65.79 -10.58
CA ALA A 146 -47.90 -66.97 -9.81
C ALA A 146 -49.44 -67.06 -9.65
N THR A 147 -50.12 -65.94 -9.35
CA THR A 147 -51.58 -65.91 -9.26
C THR A 147 -52.27 -66.18 -10.59
N GLU A 148 -51.73 -65.64 -11.70
CA GLU A 148 -52.26 -65.90 -13.05
C GLU A 148 -52.07 -67.36 -13.46
N ALA A 149 -50.90 -67.94 -13.18
CA ALA A 149 -50.64 -69.36 -13.43
C ALA A 149 -51.53 -70.28 -12.58
N ALA A 150 -51.71 -69.95 -11.28
CA ALA A 150 -52.61 -70.68 -10.39
C ALA A 150 -54.08 -70.59 -10.86
N ALA A 151 -54.54 -69.40 -11.25
CA ALA A 151 -55.89 -69.20 -11.78
C ALA A 151 -56.12 -70.03 -13.05
N LYS A 152 -55.14 -70.07 -13.96
CA LYS A 152 -55.20 -70.89 -15.17
C LYS A 152 -55.23 -72.39 -14.85
N LEU A 153 -54.39 -72.86 -13.93
CA LEU A 153 -54.38 -74.26 -13.50
C LEU A 153 -55.70 -74.68 -12.82
N ILE A 154 -56.29 -73.79 -12.01
CA ILE A 154 -57.61 -74.02 -11.40
C ILE A 154 -58.68 -74.12 -12.49
N ALA A 155 -58.68 -73.20 -13.47
CA ALA A 155 -59.62 -73.25 -14.59
C ALA A 155 -59.48 -74.54 -15.42
N ASP A 156 -58.24 -74.99 -15.68
CA ASP A 156 -57.98 -76.21 -16.44
C ASP A 156 -58.34 -77.50 -15.66
N LYS A 157 -58.30 -77.48 -14.32
CA LYS A 157 -58.65 -78.61 -13.45
C LYS A 157 -60.05 -78.52 -12.81
N HIS A 158 -60.85 -77.52 -13.18
CA HIS A 158 -62.20 -77.38 -12.67
C HIS A 158 -63.12 -78.39 -13.34
N ASP A 159 -63.43 -79.48 -12.64
CA ASP A 159 -64.47 -80.43 -13.03
C ASP A 159 -65.64 -80.38 -12.03
N ALA A 160 -66.80 -80.90 -12.45
CA ALA A 160 -68.02 -80.91 -11.63
C ALA A 160 -67.87 -81.71 -10.32
N ALA A 161 -66.85 -82.58 -10.22
CA ALA A 161 -66.56 -83.35 -9.01
C ALA A 161 -65.79 -82.52 -7.97
N ALA A 162 -64.84 -81.70 -8.42
CA ALA A 162 -64.11 -80.75 -7.59
C ALA A 162 -65.03 -79.65 -7.04
N ASP A 163 -65.99 -79.15 -7.84
CA ASP A 163 -67.00 -78.18 -7.40
C ASP A 163 -67.85 -78.71 -6.25
N LYS A 164 -68.36 -79.94 -6.40
CA LYS A 164 -69.19 -80.56 -5.36
C LYS A 164 -68.43 -80.74 -4.05
N ALA A 165 -67.16 -81.18 -4.12
CA ALA A 165 -66.31 -81.33 -2.94
C ALA A 165 -65.97 -79.98 -2.25
N LEU A 166 -65.84 -78.89 -3.01
CA LEU A 166 -65.62 -77.54 -2.47
C LEU A 166 -66.89 -77.00 -1.78
N ILE A 167 -68.07 -77.21 -2.39
CA ILE A 167 -69.36 -76.81 -1.83
C ILE A 167 -69.63 -77.56 -0.52
N ASP A 168 -69.45 -78.88 -0.51
CA ASP A 168 -69.65 -79.71 0.69
C ASP A 168 -68.71 -79.28 1.84
N ARG A 169 -67.47 -78.91 1.51
CA ARG A 169 -66.48 -78.42 2.50
C ARG A 169 -66.81 -77.00 3.00
N ALA A 170 -67.26 -76.09 2.14
CA ALA A 170 -67.71 -74.76 2.54
C ALA A 170 -68.96 -74.81 3.44
N ILE A 171 -69.90 -75.70 3.14
CA ILE A 171 -71.07 -75.97 3.99
C ILE A 171 -70.63 -76.52 5.35
N ALA A 172 -69.65 -77.43 5.38
CA ALA A 172 -69.11 -77.98 6.61
C ALA A 172 -68.36 -76.94 7.47
N ASP A 173 -67.59 -76.03 6.87
CA ASP A 173 -66.86 -74.98 7.59
C ASP A 173 -67.82 -73.94 8.20
N VAL A 174 -68.89 -73.57 7.48
CA VAL A 174 -69.95 -72.70 8.01
C VAL A 174 -70.77 -73.39 9.10
N ALA A 175 -70.97 -74.70 9.03
CA ALA A 175 -71.63 -75.47 10.08
C ALA A 175 -70.75 -75.70 11.32
N LYS A 176 -69.45 -75.42 11.24
CA LYS A 176 -68.46 -75.58 12.32
C LYS A 176 -68.09 -74.26 13.01
N ALA A 177 -68.42 -73.12 12.40
CA ALA A 177 -68.39 -71.78 12.99
C ALA A 177 -69.71 -71.50 13.74
#